data_AF-A0A3D1SPH9-F1
#
_entry.id   AF-A0A3D1SPH9-F1
#
_cell.length_a   1.000
_cell.length_b   1.000
_cell.length_c   1.000
_cell.angle_alpha   90.00
_cell.angle_beta   90.00
_cell.angle_gamma   90.00
#
_symmetry.space_group_name_H-M   'P 1'
#
loop_
_entity.id
_entity.type
_entity.pdbx_description
1 polymer ?
#
loop_
_entity_poly.entity_id
_entity_poly.type
_entity_poly.pdbx_seq_one_letter_code
_entity_poly.pdbx_strand_id
1 'polypeptide(L)'
;GDAESLIYLEDQNVLNKHATSNTPYITIVVGTLMTGDNASVGHDDLQGAYVAQKEFNDSSQLAGGTQVRLLIANSGNNKLYATTVAQQIVLLAKSDST
;
A
#
# COMPACT_ATOMS: atom_id res chain seq x y z
N GLY A 1 10.29 -13.24 3.20
CA GLY A 1 10.91 -12.10 2.51
C GLY A 1 10.20 -10.86 2.99
N ASP A 2 10.90 -9.73 3.14
CA ASP A 2 10.33 -8.50 3.67
C ASP A 2 9.34 -7.89 2.65
N ALA A 3 8.04 -8.13 2.87
CA ALA A 3 6.97 -7.74 1.94
C ALA A 3 6.91 -6.22 1.78
N GLU A 4 7.27 -5.50 2.83
CA GLU A 4 7.45 -4.07 2.93
C GLU A 4 8.41 -3.54 1.85
N SER A 5 9.58 -4.18 1.72
CA SER A 5 10.57 -3.84 0.70
C SER A 5 10.06 -4.11 -0.72
N LEU A 6 9.29 -5.19 -0.91
CA LEU A 6 8.71 -5.54 -2.20
C LEU A 6 7.57 -4.59 -2.60
N ILE A 7 6.72 -4.21 -1.65
CA ILE A 7 5.68 -3.19 -1.80
C ILE A 7 6.32 -1.85 -2.19
N TYR A 8 7.39 -1.45 -1.49
CA TYR A 8 8.10 -0.21 -1.81
C TYR A 8 8.61 -0.18 -3.26
N LEU A 9 9.22 -1.29 -3.71
CA LEU A 9 9.73 -1.38 -5.09
C LEU A 9 8.62 -1.33 -6.14
N GLU A 10 7.51 -2.03 -5.90
CA GLU A 10 6.36 -2.03 -6.81
C GLU A 10 5.69 -0.65 -6.85
N ASP A 11 5.57 0.04 -5.71
CA ASP A 11 5.10 1.42 -5.62
C ASP A 11 5.96 2.40 -6.44
N GLN A 12 7.29 2.27 -6.40
CA GLN A 12 8.18 3.08 -7.25
C GLN A 12 7.94 2.81 -8.74
N ASN A 13 7.68 1.56 -9.13
CA ASN A 13 7.34 1.23 -10.51
C ASN A 13 6.02 1.87 -10.94
N VAL A 14 5.00 1.85 -10.08
CA VAL A 14 3.70 2.51 -10.33
C VAL A 14 3.89 4.02 -10.53
N LEU A 15 4.62 4.68 -9.64
CA LEU A 15 4.89 6.12 -9.74
C LEU A 15 5.70 6.47 -10.99
N ASN A 16 6.66 5.64 -11.37
CA ASN A 16 7.42 5.82 -12.61
C ASN A 16 6.52 5.70 -13.85
N LYS A 17 5.68 4.66 -13.93
CA LYS A 17 4.70 4.50 -15.02
C LYS A 17 3.75 5.69 -15.11
N HIS A 18 3.27 6.18 -13.96
CA HIS A 18 2.45 7.38 -13.91
C HIS A 18 3.21 8.60 -14.46
N ALA A 19 4.43 8.86 -14.00
CA ALA A 19 5.21 10.01 -14.43
C ALA A 19 5.64 9.96 -15.91
N THR A 20 5.91 8.77 -16.45
CA THR A 20 6.42 8.61 -17.83
C THR A 20 5.35 8.39 -18.87
N SER A 21 4.24 7.75 -18.50
CA SER A 21 3.20 7.28 -19.44
C SER A 21 1.79 7.72 -19.05
N ASN A 22 1.65 8.54 -18.00
CA ASN A 22 0.37 8.99 -17.45
C ASN A 22 -0.57 7.83 -17.11
N THR A 23 -0.01 6.69 -16.70
CA THR A 23 -0.79 5.52 -16.28
C THR A 23 -1.55 5.85 -14.99
N PRO A 24 -2.87 5.65 -14.93
CA PRO A 24 -3.64 5.90 -13.71
C PRO A 24 -3.27 4.88 -12.63
N TYR A 25 -3.42 5.26 -11.36
CA TYR A 25 -3.28 4.32 -10.25
C TYR A 25 -4.27 4.64 -9.13
N ILE A 26 -4.58 3.62 -8.33
CA ILE A 26 -5.31 3.75 -7.08
C ILE A 26 -4.40 3.43 -5.90
N THR A 27 -4.54 4.19 -4.83
CA THR A 27 -3.82 3.95 -3.58
C THR A 27 -4.73 3.24 -2.59
N ILE A 28 -4.30 2.06 -2.13
CA ILE A 28 -4.96 1.33 -1.04
C ILE A 28 -4.07 1.44 0.19
N VAL A 29 -4.68 1.72 1.34
CA VAL A 29 -3.95 1.75 2.60
C VAL A 29 -4.18 0.48 3.40
N VAL A 30 -3.09 -0.21 3.72
CA VAL A 30 -3.10 -1.44 4.51
C VAL A 30 -2.76 -1.10 5.95
N GLY A 31 -3.79 -1.08 6.79
CA GLY A 31 -3.64 -0.94 8.24
C GLY A 31 -3.25 -2.26 8.87
N THR A 32 -2.07 -2.34 9.49
CA THR A 32 -1.56 -3.61 10.05
C THR A 32 -0.87 -3.41 11.41
N LEU A 33 -0.79 -4.49 12.20
CA LEU A 33 -0.14 -4.56 13.51
C LEU A 33 1.27 -5.14 13.33
N MET A 34 2.28 -4.29 13.20
CA MET A 34 3.67 -4.77 12.97
C MET A 34 4.53 -4.81 14.24
N THR A 35 3.94 -4.57 15.43
CA THR A 35 4.65 -4.60 16.72
C THR A 35 3.82 -5.30 17.79
N GLY A 36 4.48 -6.02 18.71
CA GLY A 36 3.84 -6.77 19.79
C GLY A 36 3.51 -8.23 19.43
N ASP A 37 2.75 -8.91 20.29
CA ASP A 37 2.49 -10.36 20.21
C ASP A 37 1.78 -10.82 18.92
N ASN A 38 1.20 -9.89 18.14
CA ASN A 38 0.51 -10.15 16.87
C ASN A 38 1.31 -9.73 15.62
N ALA A 39 2.60 -9.39 15.76
CA ALA A 39 3.42 -8.92 14.64
C ALA A 39 3.52 -9.93 13.48
N SER A 40 3.40 -11.23 13.76
CA SER A 40 3.35 -12.28 12.73
C SER A 40 2.12 -12.15 11.82
N VAL A 41 0.95 -11.86 12.37
CA VAL A 41 -0.28 -11.62 11.59
C VAL A 41 -0.11 -10.42 10.68
N GLY A 42 0.52 -9.36 11.18
CA GLY A 42 0.76 -8.18 10.37
C GLY A 42 1.71 -8.39 9.20
N HIS A 43 2.71 -9.27 9.34
CA HIS A 43 3.59 -9.66 8.24
C HIS A 43 2.89 -10.55 7.20
N ASP A 44 1.97 -11.43 7.62
CA ASP A 44 1.20 -12.26 6.69
C ASP A 44 0.21 -11.41 5.87
N ASP A 45 -0.44 -10.44 6.52
CA ASP A 45 -1.32 -9.47 5.85
C ASP A 45 -0.58 -8.67 4.77
N LEU A 46 0.66 -8.24 5.06
CA LEU A 46 1.49 -7.51 4.10
C LEU A 46 1.97 -8.39 2.95
N GLN A 47 2.28 -9.66 3.19
CA GLN A 47 2.61 -10.60 2.13
C GLN A 47 1.41 -10.83 1.20
N GLY A 48 0.21 -11.02 1.75
CA GLY A 48 -1.01 -11.14 0.96
C GLY A 48 -1.31 -9.88 0.15
N ALA A 49 -1.16 -8.70 0.76
CA ALA A 49 -1.35 -7.42 0.08
C ALA A 49 -0.37 -7.24 -1.08
N TYR A 50 0.92 -7.58 -0.88
CA TYR A 50 1.91 -7.55 -1.94
C TYR A 50 1.57 -8.47 -3.12
N VAL A 51 1.16 -9.71 -2.84
CA VAL A 51 0.78 -10.66 -3.90
C VAL A 51 -0.38 -10.10 -4.73
N ALA A 52 -1.42 -9.57 -4.07
CA ALA A 52 -2.54 -8.96 -4.75
C ALA A 52 -2.12 -7.74 -5.60
N GLN A 53 -1.30 -6.83 -5.06
CA GLN A 53 -0.75 -5.69 -5.82
C GLN A 53 -0.05 -6.18 -7.09
N LYS A 54 0.82 -7.19 -6.94
CA LYS A 54 1.61 -7.71 -8.05
C LYS A 54 0.74 -8.34 -9.13
N GLU A 55 -0.23 -9.16 -8.73
CA GLU A 55 -1.17 -9.79 -9.66
C GLU A 55 -1.95 -8.75 -10.47
N PHE A 56 -2.53 -7.73 -9.82
CA PHE A 56 -3.27 -6.68 -10.53
C PHE A 56 -2.39 -5.87 -11.47
N ASN A 57 -1.17 -5.51 -11.05
CA ASN A 57 -0.27 -4.68 -11.83
C ASN A 57 0.32 -5.40 -13.05
N ASP A 58 0.71 -6.67 -12.88
CA ASP A 58 1.33 -7.45 -13.95
C ASP A 58 0.30 -7.89 -15.00
N SER A 59 -0.93 -8.19 -14.58
CA SER A 59 -2.00 -8.60 -15.49
C SER A 59 -2.81 -7.43 -16.06
N SER A 60 -2.57 -6.20 -15.61
CA SER A 60 -3.35 -5.00 -15.98
C SER A 60 -4.85 -5.21 -15.85
N GLN A 61 -5.27 -5.91 -14.79
CA GLN A 61 -6.65 -6.38 -14.59
C GLN A 61 -7.66 -5.26 -14.38
N LEU A 62 -7.21 -4.07 -13.96
CA LEU A 62 -8.08 -2.91 -13.76
C LEU A 62 -8.29 -2.15 -15.08
N ALA A 63 -9.49 -1.58 -15.23
CA ALA A 63 -9.87 -0.81 -16.40
C ALA A 63 -8.84 0.30 -16.71
N GLY A 64 -8.53 0.49 -17.99
CA GLY A 64 -7.59 1.52 -18.44
C GLY A 64 -6.12 1.25 -18.06
N GLY A 65 -5.77 0.02 -17.66
CA GLY A 65 -4.41 -0.31 -17.23
C GLY A 65 -4.05 0.26 -15.86
N THR A 66 -5.07 0.64 -15.08
CA THR A 66 -4.90 1.25 -13.76
C THR A 66 -4.05 0.35 -12.86
N GLN A 67 -3.05 0.93 -12.21
CA GLN A 67 -2.16 0.21 -11.29
C GLN A 67 -2.65 0.35 -9.84
N VAL A 68 -2.21 -0.58 -8.98
CA VAL A 68 -2.42 -0.57 -7.54
C VAL A 68 -1.13 -0.15 -6.85
N ARG A 69 -1.25 0.84 -5.98
CA ARG A 69 -0.21 1.32 -5.05
C ARG A 69 -0.63 1.02 -3.62
N LEU A 70 0.29 0.56 -2.77
CA LEU A 70 0.00 0.24 -1.37
C LEU A 70 0.75 1.16 -0.41
N LEU A 71 0.02 1.85 0.45
CA LEU A 71 0.61 2.54 1.60
C LEU A 71 0.42 1.69 2.86
N ILE A 72 1.50 1.51 3.62
CA ILE A 72 1.46 0.73 4.87
C ILE A 72 1.21 1.66 6.05
N ALA A 73 0.22 1.32 6.84
CA ALA A 73 -0.28 2.08 7.97
C ALA A 73 -0.10 1.26 9.25
N ASN A 74 1.01 1.47 9.96
CA ASN A 74 1.29 0.75 11.20
C ASN A 74 0.72 1.49 12.41
N SER A 75 -0.20 0.85 13.14
CA SER A 75 -0.82 1.43 14.35
C SER A 75 -0.20 0.93 15.67
N GLY A 76 0.71 -0.05 15.59
CA GLY A 76 1.24 -0.75 16.77
C GLY A 76 0.14 -1.33 17.67
N ASN A 77 0.49 -1.70 18.91
CA ASN A 77 -0.41 -2.41 19.82
C ASN A 77 -1.52 -1.55 20.48
N ASN A 78 -1.77 -0.33 20.02
CA ASN A 78 -2.72 0.59 20.68
C ASN A 78 -3.72 1.20 19.70
N LYS A 79 -5.01 0.88 19.91
CA LYS A 79 -6.16 1.37 19.13
C LYS A 79 -6.22 2.90 18.97
N LEU A 80 -5.59 3.65 19.88
CA LEU A 80 -5.51 5.12 19.82
C LEU A 80 -4.74 5.64 18.59
N TYR A 81 -3.79 4.88 18.05
CA TYR A 81 -3.03 5.30 16.86
C TYR A 81 -3.76 5.05 15.55
N ALA A 82 -4.81 4.21 15.54
CA ALA A 82 -5.60 3.96 14.34
C ALA A 82 -6.25 5.25 13.81
N THR A 83 -6.70 6.14 14.70
CA THR A 83 -7.26 7.45 14.33
C THR A 83 -6.19 8.38 13.74
N THR A 84 -4.99 8.40 14.32
CA THR A 84 -3.86 9.20 13.82
C THR A 84 -3.39 8.71 12.46
N VAL A 85 -3.30 7.40 12.27
CA VAL A 85 -2.98 6.77 10.99
C VAL A 85 -4.06 7.07 9.96
N ALA A 86 -5.35 6.96 10.31
CA ALA A 86 -6.46 7.36 9.43
C ALA A 86 -6.38 8.84 9.03
N GLN A 87 -5.98 9.74 9.94
CA GLN A 87 -5.75 11.15 9.62
C GLN A 87 -4.54 11.34 8.68
N GLN A 88 -3.45 10.60 8.87
CA GLN A 88 -2.30 10.63 7.96
C GLN A 88 -2.67 10.11 6.58
N ILE A 89 -3.55 9.09 6.48
CA ILE A 89 -4.10 8.61 5.21
C ILE A 89 -4.89 9.71 4.51
N VAL A 90 -5.74 10.43 5.24
CA VAL A 90 -6.52 11.55 4.69
C VAL A 90 -5.60 12.70 4.25
N LEU A 91 -4.53 12.99 5.01
CA LEU A 91 -3.55 14.01 4.62
C LEU A 91 -2.75 13.60 3.39
N LEU A 92 -2.32 12.34 3.32
CA LEU A 92 -1.66 11.77 2.14
C LEU A 92 -2.57 11.86 0.92
N ALA A 93 -3.83 11.43 1.03
CA ALA A 93 -4.81 11.53 -0.04
C ALA A 93 -5.11 12.98 -0.49
N LYS A 94 -4.91 13.98 0.39
CA LYS A 94 -5.05 15.40 0.03
C LYS A 94 -3.80 15.98 -0.65
N SER A 95 -2.63 15.39 -0.40
CA SER A 95 -1.36 15.80 -1.01
C SER A 95 -0.99 14.98 -2.24
N ASP A 96 -1.57 13.78 -2.39
CA ASP A 96 -1.39 12.91 -3.54
C ASP A 96 -2.25 13.46 -4.69
N SER A 97 -1.60 13.88 -5.77
CA SER A 97 -2.26 14.48 -6.94
C SER A 97 -2.75 13.40 -7.90
N THR A 98 -3.42 12.36 -7.38
CA THR A 98 -4.04 11.28 -8.17
C THR A 98 -5.28 11.76 -8.90
#